data_AF-A0A8B7MVU3-F1
#
_entry.id   AF-A0A8B7MVU3-F1
#
_cell.length_a   1.000
_cell.length_b   1.000
_cell.length_c   1.000
_cell.angle_alpha   90.00
_cell.angle_beta   90.00
_cell.angle_gamma   90.00
#
_symmetry.space_group_name_H-M   'P 1'
#
loop_
_entity.id
_entity.type
_entity.pdbx_description
1 polymer ?
#
loop_
_entity_poly.entity_id
_entity_poly.type
_entity_poly.pdbx_seq_one_letter_code
_entity_poly.pdbx_strand_id
1 'polypeptide(L)'
;MRPEIPLLLSLSLSLSSLLHPANPACVPRNSSPTYPYLSSPSSSPRPSPARGPSPTPASSPSTTPTPSPAEEPSPSPVSSPSLPPTPSPSPFSSPSATPASSTRSSGLQDAIEGMCKHTDHPELCLSSISSLLPAFGTVDARTLLALEMKACQSHTELARAQAAKLVDDGSAPSSASILQSCAENYEDALNDLAAAAKALAEGDKGTLNVMLSALLDDYGTCEDGFAEMPGTSPMASYDDTLTKLASNCLALAELIKF
;
A
#
# COMPACT_ATOMS: atom_id res chain seq x y z
N MET A 1 -30.71 43.09 -33.23
CA MET A 1 -31.08 42.17 -32.13
C MET A 1 -29.80 41.60 -31.56
N ARG A 2 -29.36 42.15 -30.42
CA ARG A 2 -28.18 41.70 -29.65
C ARG A 2 -28.71 40.98 -28.40
N PRO A 3 -28.16 39.83 -27.99
CA PRO A 3 -28.50 39.22 -26.71
C PRO A 3 -27.67 39.87 -25.59
N GLU A 4 -28.39 40.30 -24.55
CA GLU A 4 -27.89 40.93 -23.32
C GLU A 4 -27.32 39.86 -22.36
N ILE A 5 -26.23 40.23 -21.68
CA ILE A 5 -25.52 39.44 -20.66
C ILE A 5 -26.06 39.87 -19.27
N PRO A 6 -26.59 38.99 -18.43
CA PRO A 6 -26.89 39.35 -17.05
C PRO A 6 -25.64 39.22 -16.17
N LEU A 7 -25.20 40.37 -15.64
CA LEU A 7 -24.27 40.53 -14.52
C LEU A 7 -24.78 39.77 -13.28
N LEU A 8 -24.01 38.81 -12.77
CA LEU A 8 -24.22 38.22 -11.45
C LEU A 8 -23.43 39.03 -10.41
N LEU A 9 -24.15 39.64 -9.48
CA LEU A 9 -23.62 40.38 -8.33
C LEU A 9 -22.84 39.46 -7.39
N SER A 10 -21.65 39.93 -7.01
CA SER A 10 -20.78 39.39 -5.98
C SER A 10 -21.35 39.62 -4.57
N LEU A 11 -21.81 38.55 -3.92
CA LEU A 11 -22.17 38.57 -2.51
C LEU A 11 -20.89 38.38 -1.67
N SER A 12 -20.36 39.49 -1.17
CA SER A 12 -19.23 39.51 -0.23
C SER A 12 -19.73 39.19 1.18
N LEU A 13 -19.57 37.94 1.63
CA LEU A 13 -19.73 37.60 3.05
C LEU A 13 -18.41 37.87 3.77
N SER A 14 -18.33 39.03 4.42
CA SER A 14 -17.26 39.39 5.34
C SER A 14 -17.39 38.55 6.62
N LEU A 15 -16.59 37.50 6.78
CA LEU A 15 -16.49 36.75 8.03
C LEU A 15 -15.42 37.40 8.92
N SER A 16 -15.85 38.38 9.73
CA SER A 16 -14.99 38.99 10.74
C SER A 16 -14.79 38.06 11.94
N SER A 17 -13.50 37.82 12.22
CA SER A 17 -12.81 37.29 13.39
C SER A 17 -13.59 37.05 14.71
N LEU A 18 -13.44 35.82 15.24
CA LEU A 18 -13.40 35.54 16.68
C LEU A 18 -12.13 34.73 16.99
N LEU A 19 -10.99 35.42 17.07
CA LEU A 19 -9.79 34.88 17.72
C LEU A 19 -10.04 34.90 19.23
N HIS A 20 -10.19 33.72 19.84
CA HIS A 20 -10.08 33.54 21.29
C HIS A 20 -8.62 33.20 21.62
N PRO A 21 -7.91 33.98 22.45
CA PRO A 21 -6.63 33.55 22.99
C PRO A 21 -6.87 32.51 24.10
N ALA A 22 -6.53 31.25 23.83
CA ALA A 22 -6.39 30.24 24.86
C ALA A 22 -5.06 30.47 25.58
N ASN A 23 -5.11 30.87 26.86
CA ASN A 23 -3.95 30.89 27.76
C ASN A 23 -3.63 29.46 28.21
N PRO A 24 -2.44 28.90 27.92
CA PRO A 24 -1.98 27.70 28.59
C PRO A 24 -1.37 28.08 29.95
N ALA A 25 -2.10 27.78 31.03
CA ALA A 25 -1.53 27.78 32.37
C ALA A 25 -0.69 26.51 32.55
N CYS A 26 0.63 26.64 32.46
CA CYS A 26 1.57 25.58 32.88
C CYS A 26 1.53 25.45 34.41
N VAL A 27 1.02 24.32 34.91
CA VAL A 27 1.15 23.93 36.32
C VAL A 27 2.25 22.86 36.42
N PRO A 28 3.28 23.03 37.27
CA PRO A 28 4.28 22.00 37.49
C PRO A 28 3.71 20.89 38.39
N ARG A 29 3.73 19.64 37.91
CA ARG A 29 3.33 18.46 38.68
C ARG A 29 4.58 17.64 39.02
N ASN A 30 5.11 17.86 40.22
CA ASN A 30 5.95 16.90 40.93
C ASN A 30 5.37 16.71 42.33
N SER A 31 5.67 15.56 42.93
CA SER A 31 5.27 15.06 44.25
C SER A 31 4.04 14.14 44.26
N SER A 32 4.31 12.85 44.06
CA SER A 32 3.57 11.76 44.70
C SER A 32 3.70 11.88 46.23
N PRO A 33 2.66 11.46 46.99
CA PRO A 33 2.80 10.17 47.67
C PRO A 33 1.50 9.33 47.73
N THR A 34 1.71 8.02 47.63
CA THR A 34 1.14 6.91 48.43
C THR A 34 -0.35 6.90 48.83
N TYR A 35 -1.04 5.87 48.35
CA TYR A 35 -2.44 5.42 48.57
C TYR A 35 -2.90 5.33 50.06
N PRO A 36 -4.23 5.28 50.31
CA PRO A 36 -4.94 4.00 50.28
C PRO A 36 -6.32 4.03 49.58
N TYR A 37 -6.59 2.94 48.86
CA TYR A 37 -7.86 2.21 48.76
C TYR A 37 -9.16 2.95 49.14
N LEU A 38 -10.04 3.22 48.16
CA LEU A 38 -11.49 3.30 48.39
C LEU A 38 -12.27 2.99 47.10
N SER A 39 -12.86 1.79 47.10
CA SER A 39 -14.12 1.33 46.51
C SER A 39 -14.77 2.09 45.34
N SER A 40 -14.89 1.41 44.20
CA SER A 40 -16.03 1.52 43.26
C SER A 40 -17.34 1.15 43.98
N PRO A 41 -18.50 1.77 43.68
CA PRO A 41 -19.24 1.40 42.46
C PRO A 41 -20.05 2.55 41.83
N SER A 42 -20.42 2.43 40.56
CA SER A 42 -21.81 2.67 40.10
C SER A 42 -21.88 2.51 38.58
N SER A 43 -22.38 1.36 38.17
CA SER A 43 -22.78 1.02 36.81
C SER A 43 -24.00 1.85 36.40
N SER A 44 -23.84 2.77 35.45
CA SER A 44 -24.97 3.37 34.74
C SER A 44 -25.28 2.54 33.49
N PRO A 45 -26.52 2.06 33.29
CA PRO A 45 -26.88 1.26 32.13
C PRO A 45 -27.07 2.18 30.91
N ARG A 46 -26.36 1.87 29.82
CA ARG A 46 -26.61 2.47 28.49
C ARG A 46 -27.89 1.87 27.91
N PRO A 47 -28.82 2.67 27.35
CA PRO A 47 -30.04 2.15 26.74
C PRO A 47 -29.71 1.33 25.48
N SER A 48 -30.27 0.11 25.43
CA SER A 48 -30.23 -0.79 24.27
C SER A 48 -31.01 -0.20 23.09
N PRO A 49 -30.45 -0.14 21.86
CA PRO A 49 -31.25 0.10 20.67
C PRO A 49 -32.14 -1.12 20.37
N ALA A 50 -33.38 -0.84 19.96
CA ALA A 50 -34.42 -1.81 19.68
C ALA A 50 -34.04 -2.79 18.56
N ARG A 51 -34.47 -4.04 18.75
CA ARG A 51 -34.36 -5.14 17.77
C ARG A 51 -35.10 -4.77 16.49
N GLY A 52 -34.36 -4.67 15.38
CA GLY A 52 -34.93 -4.71 14.03
C GLY A 52 -35.45 -6.12 13.71
N PRO A 53 -36.46 -6.26 12.83
CA PRO A 53 -37.05 -7.56 12.53
C PRO A 53 -36.09 -8.48 11.76
N SER A 54 -36.06 -9.73 12.23
CA SER A 54 -35.38 -10.88 11.64
C SER A 54 -35.84 -11.16 10.21
N PRO A 55 -34.95 -11.43 9.25
CA PRO A 55 -35.35 -12.02 7.98
C PRO A 55 -35.74 -13.49 8.20
N THR A 56 -36.94 -13.86 7.76
CA THR A 56 -37.39 -15.25 7.64
C THR A 56 -36.58 -15.99 6.56
N PRO A 57 -36.22 -17.27 6.77
CA PRO A 57 -35.53 -18.08 5.78
C PRO A 57 -36.55 -18.74 4.83
N ALA A 58 -36.25 -18.78 3.53
CA ALA A 58 -37.01 -19.58 2.57
C ALA A 58 -36.05 -20.29 1.60
N SER A 59 -35.84 -21.57 1.91
CA SER A 59 -35.80 -22.72 0.99
C SER A 59 -34.80 -22.76 -0.19
N SER A 60 -33.71 -23.50 0.02
CA SER A 60 -33.20 -24.51 -0.96
C SER A 60 -34.13 -25.73 -0.97
N PRO A 61 -34.09 -26.70 -1.93
CA PRO A 61 -33.01 -26.97 -2.90
C PRO A 61 -33.51 -27.21 -4.35
N SER A 62 -32.59 -27.17 -5.31
CA SER A 62 -32.76 -27.93 -6.56
C SER A 62 -31.45 -28.64 -6.89
N THR A 63 -31.48 -29.95 -6.70
CA THR A 63 -30.42 -30.90 -7.03
C THR A 63 -30.44 -31.19 -8.52
N THR A 64 -29.37 -30.84 -9.23
CA THR A 64 -29.10 -31.39 -10.56
C THR A 64 -27.68 -31.97 -10.55
N PRO A 65 -27.50 -33.29 -10.72
CA PRO A 65 -26.19 -33.89 -10.84
C PRO A 65 -25.66 -33.70 -12.25
N THR A 66 -24.55 -32.98 -12.39
CA THR A 66 -23.77 -32.93 -13.65
C THR A 66 -22.60 -33.91 -13.53
N PRO A 67 -22.39 -34.81 -14.52
CA PRO A 67 -21.44 -35.91 -14.43
C PRO A 67 -19.98 -35.45 -14.51
N SER A 68 -19.13 -36.18 -13.78
CA SER A 68 -17.66 -36.14 -13.83
C SER A 68 -17.13 -37.27 -14.77
N PRO A 69 -15.82 -37.39 -15.04
CA PRO A 69 -15.16 -36.99 -16.28
C PRO A 69 -14.74 -38.18 -17.17
N ALA A 70 -14.65 -37.96 -18.49
CA ALA A 70 -14.09 -38.94 -19.43
C ALA A 70 -12.60 -38.66 -19.69
N GLU A 71 -11.81 -39.63 -19.27
CA GLU A 71 -10.44 -40.05 -19.60
C GLU A 71 -9.63 -39.24 -20.63
N GLU A 72 -8.44 -38.82 -20.20
CA GLU A 72 -7.27 -38.54 -21.04
C GLU A 72 -6.21 -39.63 -20.81
N PRO A 73 -5.78 -40.39 -21.84
CA PRO A 73 -4.64 -41.29 -21.70
C PRO A 73 -3.32 -40.65 -22.18
N SER A 74 -2.44 -40.44 -21.20
CA SER A 74 -1.00 -40.76 -21.17
C SER A 74 -0.13 -40.54 -22.43
N PRO A 75 0.87 -39.64 -22.40
CA PRO A 75 2.03 -39.74 -23.28
C PRO A 75 3.12 -40.65 -22.69
N SER A 76 3.52 -41.66 -23.48
CA SER A 76 4.66 -42.55 -23.27
C SER A 76 6.01 -41.82 -23.15
N PRO A 77 7.02 -42.42 -22.49
CA PRO A 77 8.34 -41.82 -22.30
C PRO A 77 9.16 -41.87 -23.59
N VAL A 78 9.59 -40.70 -24.08
CA VAL A 78 10.54 -40.63 -25.19
C VAL A 78 11.96 -40.57 -24.63
N SER A 79 12.72 -41.58 -25.05
CA SER A 79 14.11 -41.85 -24.76
C SER A 79 15.04 -40.66 -24.97
N SER A 80 15.99 -40.50 -24.04
CA SER A 80 17.23 -39.74 -24.23
C SER A 80 18.00 -40.23 -25.47
N PRO A 81 18.47 -39.32 -26.32
CA PRO A 81 19.65 -39.55 -27.14
C PRO A 81 20.87 -38.85 -26.53
N SER A 82 21.92 -39.65 -26.35
CA SER A 82 23.26 -39.24 -25.95
C SER A 82 23.87 -38.23 -26.95
N LEU A 83 24.49 -37.17 -26.41
CA LEU A 83 25.25 -36.16 -27.14
C LEU A 83 26.43 -36.78 -27.93
N PRO A 84 26.65 -36.36 -29.18
CA PRO A 84 27.96 -36.43 -29.84
C PRO A 84 28.70 -35.07 -29.80
N PRO A 85 30.03 -35.05 -30.01
CA PRO A 85 30.91 -34.00 -29.54
C PRO A 85 30.94 -32.75 -30.42
N THR A 86 31.22 -31.63 -29.75
CA THR A 86 31.49 -30.29 -30.26
C THR A 86 32.60 -30.26 -31.31
N PRO A 87 32.40 -29.62 -32.47
CA PRO A 87 33.47 -28.98 -33.20
C PRO A 87 33.55 -27.50 -32.83
N SER A 88 34.73 -27.12 -32.32
CA SER A 88 35.16 -25.74 -32.12
C SER A 88 35.14 -24.93 -33.43
N PRO A 89 34.72 -23.65 -33.40
CA PRO A 89 35.26 -22.67 -34.33
C PRO A 89 35.90 -21.48 -33.62
N SER A 90 37.14 -21.25 -34.07
CA SER A 90 38.00 -20.06 -34.08
C SER A 90 37.49 -18.71 -33.56
N PRO A 91 38.40 -17.89 -32.97
CA PRO A 91 38.09 -16.54 -32.51
C PRO A 91 37.97 -15.58 -33.69
N PHE A 92 36.74 -15.15 -34.01
CA PHE A 92 36.52 -13.98 -34.85
C PHE A 92 36.62 -12.72 -33.99
N SER A 93 37.75 -12.03 -34.14
CA SER A 93 37.91 -10.63 -33.72
C SER A 93 36.91 -9.76 -34.49
N SER A 94 35.89 -9.24 -33.80
CA SER A 94 35.11 -8.09 -34.28
C SER A 94 35.52 -6.83 -33.50
N PRO A 95 35.80 -5.71 -34.17
CA PRO A 95 36.20 -4.47 -33.53
C PRO A 95 34.98 -3.70 -32.99
N SER A 96 35.11 -3.29 -31.74
CA SER A 96 34.68 -2.01 -31.17
C SER A 96 33.35 -1.43 -31.68
N ALA A 97 32.27 -1.74 -30.96
CA ALA A 97 31.14 -0.82 -30.83
C ALA A 97 31.32 0.02 -29.56
N THR A 98 31.29 1.33 -29.75
CA THR A 98 31.46 2.43 -28.80
C THR A 98 30.63 2.27 -27.51
N PRO A 99 31.24 2.35 -26.30
CA PRO A 99 30.49 2.45 -25.05
C PRO A 99 30.22 3.93 -24.74
N ALA A 100 29.33 4.57 -25.49
CA ALA A 100 28.93 5.97 -25.23
C ALA A 100 27.59 6.09 -24.46
N SER A 101 26.83 5.00 -24.33
CA SER A 101 25.56 5.00 -23.56
C SER A 101 25.73 4.57 -22.10
N SER A 102 26.83 3.88 -21.78
CA SER A 102 26.97 3.20 -20.48
C SER A 102 27.28 4.14 -19.32
N THR A 103 27.95 5.27 -19.58
CA THR A 103 28.36 6.24 -18.54
C THR A 103 27.23 7.17 -18.08
N ARG A 104 26.15 7.29 -18.87
CA ARG A 104 25.00 8.14 -18.50
C ARG A 104 23.98 7.36 -17.67
N SER A 105 23.88 6.05 -17.90
CA SER A 105 23.09 5.13 -17.07
C SER A 105 23.68 4.99 -15.66
N SER A 106 25.02 5.01 -15.52
CA SER A 106 25.67 4.91 -14.21
C SER A 106 25.39 6.13 -13.33
N GLY A 107 25.43 7.35 -13.88
CA GLY A 107 25.17 8.56 -13.08
C GLY A 107 23.72 8.68 -12.57
N LEU A 108 22.74 8.18 -13.33
CA LEU A 108 21.35 8.10 -12.87
C LEU A 108 21.22 7.07 -11.75
N GLN A 109 21.84 5.89 -11.92
CA GLN A 109 21.81 4.83 -10.93
C GLN A 109 22.48 5.26 -9.61
N ASP A 110 23.65 5.89 -9.67
CA ASP A 110 24.35 6.43 -8.51
C ASP A 110 23.49 7.47 -7.75
N ALA A 111 22.75 8.32 -8.47
CA ALA A 111 21.86 9.32 -7.86
C ALA A 111 20.69 8.66 -7.12
N ILE A 112 20.07 7.64 -7.72
CA ILE A 112 18.98 6.87 -7.11
C ILE A 112 19.49 6.11 -5.89
N GLU A 113 20.62 5.41 -6.00
CA GLU A 113 21.26 4.73 -4.88
C GLU A 113 21.59 5.69 -3.74
N GLY A 114 22.07 6.89 -4.06
CA GLY A 114 22.33 7.95 -3.09
C GLY A 114 21.10 8.33 -2.27
N MET A 115 19.93 8.40 -2.92
CA MET A 115 18.67 8.73 -2.23
C MET A 115 18.06 7.52 -1.50
N CYS A 116 18.06 6.32 -2.10
CA CYS A 116 17.55 5.11 -1.45
C CYS A 116 18.34 4.75 -0.18
N LYS A 117 19.63 5.15 -0.07
CA LYS A 117 20.42 5.02 1.17
C LYS A 117 19.88 5.80 2.37
N HIS A 118 18.96 6.74 2.18
CA HIS A 118 18.28 7.46 3.26
C HIS A 118 16.97 6.81 3.69
N THR A 119 16.59 5.69 3.08
CA THR A 119 15.40 4.92 3.44
C THR A 119 15.73 3.79 4.41
N ASP A 120 14.72 3.28 5.11
CA ASP A 120 14.88 2.16 6.04
C ASP A 120 15.13 0.83 5.31
N HIS A 121 14.72 0.74 4.03
CA HIS A 121 14.88 -0.45 3.19
C HIS A 121 15.47 -0.11 1.81
N PRO A 122 16.79 0.21 1.73
CA PRO A 122 17.44 0.69 0.51
C PRO A 122 17.37 -0.29 -0.67
N GLU A 123 17.52 -1.59 -0.40
CA GLU A 123 17.45 -2.63 -1.43
C GLU A 123 16.04 -2.72 -2.02
N LEU A 124 15.02 -2.61 -1.17
CA LEU A 124 13.63 -2.62 -1.60
C LEU A 124 13.34 -1.37 -2.45
N CYS A 125 13.77 -0.19 -2.00
CA CYS A 125 13.67 1.08 -2.73
C CYS A 125 14.26 1.01 -4.15
N LEU A 126 15.39 0.33 -4.32
CA LEU A 126 16.01 0.16 -5.64
C LEU A 126 15.26 -0.83 -6.52
N SER A 127 14.89 -1.97 -5.94
CA SER A 127 14.27 -3.06 -6.69
C SER A 127 12.84 -2.75 -7.14
N SER A 128 12.07 -2.03 -6.29
CA SER A 128 10.67 -1.66 -6.50
C SER A 128 10.46 -0.74 -7.71
N ILE A 129 11.41 0.18 -7.96
CA ILE A 129 11.30 1.19 -9.01
C ILE A 129 12.04 0.81 -10.30
N SER A 130 12.81 -0.28 -10.32
CA SER A 130 13.72 -0.59 -11.44
C SER A 130 13.01 -0.64 -12.80
N SER A 131 11.75 -1.06 -12.84
CA SER A 131 10.93 -1.10 -14.06
C SER A 131 10.18 0.20 -14.37
N LEU A 132 10.17 1.14 -13.42
CA LEU A 132 9.50 2.44 -13.49
C LEU A 132 10.45 3.58 -13.87
N LEU A 133 11.76 3.33 -13.83
CA LEU A 133 12.77 4.35 -14.11
C LEU A 133 12.68 4.89 -15.54
N PRO A 134 12.85 6.21 -15.72
CA PRO A 134 12.90 6.79 -17.05
C PRO A 134 14.16 6.34 -17.80
N ALA A 135 14.04 6.11 -19.11
CA ALA A 135 15.18 5.73 -19.95
C ALA A 135 16.27 6.81 -20.00
N PHE A 136 15.88 8.08 -19.86
CA PHE A 136 16.76 9.24 -19.86
C PHE A 136 16.22 10.31 -18.90
N GLY A 137 17.12 11.09 -18.30
CA GLY A 137 16.77 12.24 -17.47
C GLY A 137 17.46 12.23 -16.12
N THR A 138 17.04 13.14 -15.26
CA THR A 138 17.45 13.22 -13.85
C THR A 138 16.27 12.79 -12.98
N VAL A 139 16.54 12.02 -11.94
CA VAL A 139 15.57 11.70 -10.90
C VAL A 139 15.95 12.49 -9.66
N ASP A 140 15.06 13.40 -9.24
CA ASP A 140 15.17 14.11 -7.97
C ASP A 140 14.34 13.39 -6.89
N ALA A 141 14.43 13.84 -5.63
CA ALA A 141 13.74 13.21 -4.50
C ALA A 141 12.21 13.16 -4.69
N ARG A 142 11.63 14.19 -5.31
CA ARG A 142 10.20 14.26 -5.63
C ARG A 142 9.79 13.22 -6.67
N THR A 143 10.57 13.09 -7.73
CA THR A 143 10.36 12.05 -8.75
C THR A 143 10.56 10.66 -8.17
N LEU A 144 11.61 10.46 -7.36
CA LEU A 144 11.87 9.18 -6.71
C LEU A 144 10.72 8.77 -5.78
N LEU A 145 10.22 9.69 -4.94
CA LEU A 145 9.06 9.43 -4.09
C LEU A 145 7.84 9.04 -4.94
N ALA A 146 7.55 9.76 -6.02
CA ALA A 146 6.43 9.43 -6.89
C ALA A 146 6.54 8.02 -7.51
N LEU A 147 7.76 7.60 -7.87
CA LEU A 147 8.04 6.26 -8.38
C LEU A 147 7.87 5.19 -7.28
N GLU A 148 8.38 5.44 -6.07
CA GLU A 148 8.24 4.52 -4.94
C GLU A 148 6.77 4.37 -4.52
N MET A 149 6.01 5.47 -4.48
CA MET A 149 4.56 5.45 -4.24
C MET A 149 3.83 4.65 -5.33
N LYS A 150 4.27 4.75 -6.59
CA LYS A 150 3.68 3.95 -7.67
C LYS A 150 3.97 2.46 -7.50
N ALA A 151 5.18 2.11 -7.06
CA ALA A 151 5.51 0.73 -6.72
C ALA A 151 4.66 0.23 -5.52
N CYS A 152 4.54 1.03 -4.46
CA CYS A 152 3.66 0.73 -3.32
C CYS A 152 2.22 0.50 -3.76
N GLN A 153 1.67 1.34 -4.64
CA GLN A 153 0.34 1.15 -5.23
C GLN A 153 0.22 -0.20 -5.94
N SER A 154 1.16 -0.54 -6.82
CA SER A 154 1.12 -1.81 -7.54
C SER A 154 1.22 -3.04 -6.62
N HIS A 155 2.05 -2.97 -5.57
CA HIS A 155 2.10 -4.03 -4.56
C HIS A 155 0.80 -4.13 -3.76
N THR A 156 0.13 -3.00 -3.49
CA THR A 156 -1.12 -2.95 -2.74
C THR A 156 -2.26 -3.55 -3.57
N GLU A 157 -2.31 -3.26 -4.86
CA GLU A 157 -3.24 -3.89 -5.80
C GLU A 157 -3.06 -5.42 -5.84
N LEU A 158 -1.83 -5.91 -5.82
CA LEU A 158 -1.53 -7.34 -5.75
C LEU A 158 -1.98 -7.97 -4.43
N ALA A 159 -1.72 -7.31 -3.29
CA ALA A 159 -2.13 -7.80 -1.97
C ALA A 159 -3.66 -7.85 -1.85
N ARG A 160 -4.35 -6.80 -2.29
CA ARG A 160 -5.82 -6.75 -2.33
C ARG A 160 -6.41 -7.86 -3.19
N ALA A 161 -5.86 -8.07 -4.40
CA ALA A 161 -6.31 -9.14 -5.27
C ALA A 161 -6.07 -10.53 -4.65
N GLN A 162 -4.96 -10.72 -3.95
CA GLN A 162 -4.65 -11.96 -3.27
C GLN A 162 -5.59 -12.22 -2.08
N ALA A 163 -5.86 -11.21 -1.26
CA ALA A 163 -6.82 -11.31 -0.16
C ALA A 163 -8.22 -11.69 -0.66
N ALA A 164 -8.72 -11.00 -1.69
CA ALA A 164 -10.00 -11.32 -2.33
C ALA A 164 -10.03 -12.75 -2.89
N LYS A 165 -8.96 -13.17 -3.59
CA LYS A 165 -8.84 -14.52 -4.14
C LYS A 165 -8.94 -15.60 -3.05
N LEU A 166 -8.25 -15.42 -1.92
CA LEU A 166 -8.27 -16.39 -0.81
C LEU A 166 -9.66 -16.54 -0.17
N VAL A 167 -10.48 -15.49 -0.23
CA VAL A 167 -11.89 -15.53 0.17
C VAL A 167 -12.71 -16.30 -0.87
N ASP A 168 -12.56 -15.93 -2.14
CA ASP A 168 -13.37 -16.46 -3.24
C ASP A 168 -13.14 -17.96 -3.52
N ASP A 169 -11.89 -18.41 -3.45
CA ASP A 169 -11.54 -19.82 -3.70
C ASP A 169 -11.69 -20.71 -2.45
N GLY A 170 -11.95 -20.09 -1.29
CA GLY A 170 -12.13 -20.79 -0.02
C GLY A 170 -10.87 -21.46 0.51
N SER A 171 -9.67 -21.03 0.08
CA SER A 171 -8.39 -21.60 0.52
C SER A 171 -8.10 -21.34 2.01
N ALA A 172 -8.69 -20.28 2.58
CA ALA A 172 -8.46 -19.86 3.95
C ALA A 172 -9.78 -19.56 4.70
N PRO A 173 -10.68 -20.56 4.85
CA PRO A 173 -12.04 -20.32 5.33
C PRO A 173 -12.08 -19.87 6.80
N SER A 174 -11.10 -20.29 7.61
CA SER A 174 -10.98 -19.89 9.01
C SER A 174 -10.61 -18.43 9.22
N SER A 175 -10.08 -17.75 8.19
CA SER A 175 -9.68 -16.35 8.22
C SER A 175 -10.42 -15.50 7.19
N ALA A 176 -11.54 -15.98 6.63
CA ALA A 176 -12.25 -15.30 5.56
C ALA A 176 -12.68 -13.86 5.93
N SER A 177 -13.13 -13.64 7.17
CA SER A 177 -13.50 -12.30 7.63
C SER A 177 -12.29 -11.37 7.78
N ILE A 178 -11.15 -11.91 8.23
CA ILE A 178 -9.90 -11.13 8.35
C ILE A 178 -9.41 -10.74 6.96
N LEU A 179 -9.43 -11.67 6.01
CA LEU A 179 -9.07 -11.42 4.62
C LEU A 179 -9.98 -10.39 3.94
N GLN A 180 -11.27 -10.40 4.25
CA GLN A 180 -12.18 -9.35 3.78
C GLN A 180 -11.78 -7.97 4.35
N SER A 181 -11.50 -7.88 5.65
CA SER A 181 -10.99 -6.64 6.26
C SER A 181 -9.65 -6.20 5.69
N CYS A 182 -8.74 -7.13 5.38
CA CYS A 182 -7.51 -6.80 4.65
C CYS A 182 -7.80 -6.18 3.28
N ALA A 183 -8.73 -6.76 2.51
CA ALA A 183 -9.09 -6.20 1.20
C ALA A 183 -9.68 -4.78 1.28
N GLU A 184 -10.42 -4.48 2.36
CA GLU A 184 -10.93 -3.15 2.69
C GLU A 184 -9.78 -2.18 3.08
N ASN A 185 -8.89 -2.58 4.00
CA ASN A 185 -7.72 -1.76 4.37
C ASN A 185 -6.80 -1.47 3.18
N TYR A 186 -6.56 -2.44 2.29
CA TYR A 186 -5.76 -2.19 1.09
C TYR A 186 -6.48 -1.26 0.10
N GLU A 187 -7.82 -1.24 0.08
CA GLU A 187 -8.57 -0.26 -0.71
C GLU A 187 -8.43 1.15 -0.15
N ASP A 188 -8.48 1.29 1.18
CA ASP A 188 -8.21 2.56 1.87
C ASP A 188 -6.77 3.04 1.61
N ALA A 189 -5.78 2.15 1.71
CA ALA A 189 -4.38 2.45 1.39
C ALA A 189 -4.20 2.93 -0.08
N LEU A 190 -4.97 2.38 -1.02
CA LEU A 190 -4.95 2.85 -2.43
C LEU A 190 -5.54 4.26 -2.57
N ASN A 191 -6.58 4.58 -1.80
CA ASN A 191 -7.15 5.92 -1.76
C ASN A 191 -6.17 6.93 -1.14
N ASP A 192 -5.49 6.54 -0.07
CA ASP A 192 -4.48 7.36 0.60
C ASP A 192 -3.23 7.55 -0.27
N LEU A 193 -2.78 6.54 -1.03
CA LEU A 193 -1.73 6.70 -2.03
C LEU A 193 -2.12 7.71 -3.12
N ALA A 194 -3.37 7.70 -3.58
CA ALA A 194 -3.86 8.69 -4.55
C ALA A 194 -3.90 10.10 -3.96
N ALA A 195 -4.35 10.24 -2.71
CA ALA A 195 -4.37 11.51 -1.99
C ALA A 195 -2.94 12.03 -1.72
N ALA A 196 -2.02 11.15 -1.33
CA ALA A 196 -0.61 11.43 -1.17
C ALA A 196 0.01 11.93 -2.48
N ALA A 197 -0.32 11.29 -3.63
CA ALA A 197 0.22 11.70 -4.92
C ALA A 197 -0.25 13.11 -5.31
N LYS A 198 -1.52 13.44 -5.00
CA LYS A 198 -2.05 14.79 -5.16
C LYS A 198 -1.36 15.79 -4.24
N ALA A 199 -1.22 15.47 -2.95
CA ALA A 199 -0.55 16.32 -1.97
C ALA A 199 0.92 16.57 -2.35
N LEU A 200 1.62 15.54 -2.84
CA LEU A 200 2.96 15.68 -3.41
C LEU A 200 2.93 16.71 -4.54
N ALA A 201 2.08 16.54 -5.55
CA ALA A 201 2.00 17.46 -6.69
C ALA A 201 1.68 18.91 -6.29
N GLU A 202 0.84 19.12 -5.28
CA GLU A 202 0.44 20.44 -4.78
C GLU A 202 1.45 21.07 -3.82
N GLY A 203 2.45 20.30 -3.38
CA GLY A 203 3.43 20.76 -2.39
C GLY A 203 2.87 20.80 -0.95
N ASP A 204 1.82 20.03 -0.66
CA ASP A 204 1.25 19.92 0.68
C ASP A 204 1.97 18.83 1.48
N LYS A 205 3.05 19.21 2.18
CA LYS A 205 3.81 18.29 3.05
C LYS A 205 2.95 17.68 4.15
N GLY A 206 2.04 18.46 4.73
CA GLY A 206 1.22 18.04 5.86
C GLY A 206 0.32 16.87 5.45
N THR A 207 -0.45 17.07 4.38
CA THR A 207 -1.32 16.02 3.84
C THR A 207 -0.50 14.83 3.34
N LEU A 208 0.62 15.05 2.64
CA LEU A 208 1.48 13.97 2.17
C LEU A 208 1.92 13.04 3.32
N ASN A 209 2.44 13.59 4.41
CA ASN A 209 2.92 12.78 5.53
C ASN A 209 1.78 12.06 6.26
N VAL A 210 0.59 12.67 6.38
CA VAL A 210 -0.58 12.00 6.97
C VAL A 210 -0.99 10.80 6.11
N MET A 211 -1.14 10.98 4.80
CA MET A 211 -1.57 9.91 3.90
C MET A 211 -0.52 8.80 3.79
N LEU A 212 0.77 9.11 3.74
CA LEU A 212 1.82 8.09 3.73
C LEU A 212 1.92 7.32 5.07
N SER A 213 1.60 7.97 6.19
CA SER A 213 1.57 7.29 7.50
C SER A 213 0.38 6.36 7.64
N ALA A 214 -0.78 6.75 7.08
CA ALA A 214 -1.99 5.91 7.08
C ALA A 214 -1.75 4.55 6.40
N LEU A 215 -0.90 4.49 5.37
CA LEU A 215 -0.50 3.22 4.74
C LEU A 215 0.08 2.22 5.75
N LEU A 216 0.92 2.68 6.68
CA LEU A 216 1.49 1.81 7.71
C LEU A 216 0.42 1.26 8.63
N ASP A 217 -0.57 2.08 8.99
CA ASP A 217 -1.70 1.67 9.82
C ASP A 217 -2.58 0.64 9.08
N ASP A 218 -2.86 0.85 7.79
CA ASP A 218 -3.68 -0.05 6.98
C ASP A 218 -3.05 -1.44 6.81
N TYR A 219 -1.77 -1.48 6.45
CA TYR A 219 -1.02 -2.73 6.28
C TYR A 219 -0.81 -3.44 7.62
N GLY A 220 -0.46 -2.67 8.67
CA GLY A 220 -0.32 -3.21 10.03
C GLY A 220 -1.63 -3.78 10.56
N THR A 221 -2.76 -3.10 10.32
CA THR A 221 -4.08 -3.57 10.77
C THR A 221 -4.48 -4.88 10.09
N CYS A 222 -4.13 -5.08 8.81
CA CYS A 222 -4.36 -6.36 8.16
C CYS A 222 -3.59 -7.49 8.86
N GLU A 223 -2.29 -7.31 9.10
CA GLU A 223 -1.45 -8.33 9.75
C GLU A 223 -1.90 -8.59 11.20
N ASP A 224 -2.21 -7.54 11.97
CA ASP A 224 -2.71 -7.64 13.34
C ASP A 224 -4.03 -8.41 13.44
N GLY A 225 -4.84 -8.40 12.37
CA GLY A 225 -6.06 -9.19 12.27
C GLY A 225 -5.82 -10.70 12.42
N PHE A 226 -4.60 -11.18 12.16
CA PHE A 226 -4.20 -12.58 12.29
C PHE A 226 -3.48 -12.92 13.61
N ALA A 227 -3.26 -11.95 14.51
CA ALA A 227 -2.46 -12.16 15.72
C ALA A 227 -2.95 -13.30 16.64
N GLU A 228 -4.27 -13.54 16.68
CA GLU A 228 -4.91 -14.59 17.48
C GLU A 228 -5.11 -15.91 16.72
N MET A 229 -4.65 -15.98 15.46
CA MET A 229 -4.76 -17.18 14.64
C MET A 229 -3.52 -18.07 14.80
N PRO A 230 -3.69 -19.40 14.78
CA PRO A 230 -2.54 -20.29 14.74
C PRO A 230 -1.86 -20.23 13.37
N GLY A 231 -0.53 -20.04 13.38
CA GLY A 231 0.29 -20.03 12.17
C GLY A 231 0.63 -18.62 11.69
N THR A 232 1.27 -18.54 10.53
CA THR A 232 1.60 -17.27 9.88
C THR A 232 0.43 -16.80 9.03
N SER A 233 0.15 -15.50 9.06
CA SER A 233 -0.82 -14.87 8.16
C SER A 233 -0.53 -15.24 6.70
N PRO A 234 -1.56 -15.60 5.91
CA PRO A 234 -1.41 -15.79 4.46
C PRO A 234 -1.06 -14.49 3.73
N MET A 235 -1.21 -13.34 4.39
CA MET A 235 -0.89 -12.01 3.87
C MET A 235 0.44 -11.45 4.38
N ALA A 236 1.09 -12.09 5.37
CA ALA A 236 2.29 -11.58 6.04
C ALA A 236 3.39 -11.07 5.11
N SER A 237 3.69 -11.80 4.02
CA SER A 237 4.73 -11.35 3.07
C SER A 237 4.32 -10.12 2.28
N TYR A 238 3.03 -9.94 2.00
CA TYR A 238 2.49 -8.75 1.36
C TYR A 238 2.54 -7.58 2.33
N ASP A 239 2.02 -7.76 3.55
CA ASP A 239 1.98 -6.72 4.58
C ASP A 239 3.38 -6.23 4.97
N ASP A 240 4.35 -7.14 5.10
CA ASP A 240 5.75 -6.80 5.36
C ASP A 240 6.35 -5.99 4.20
N THR A 241 6.14 -6.41 2.94
CA THR A 241 6.64 -5.67 1.77
C THR A 241 6.00 -4.28 1.70
N LEU A 242 4.70 -4.19 1.93
CA LEU A 242 3.93 -2.95 1.87
C LEU A 242 4.32 -1.96 2.97
N THR A 243 4.46 -2.44 4.20
CA THR A 243 4.95 -1.65 5.34
C THR A 243 6.33 -1.08 5.06
N LYS A 244 7.24 -1.89 4.50
CA LYS A 244 8.59 -1.44 4.12
C LYS A 244 8.57 -0.39 3.02
N LEU A 245 7.74 -0.56 1.98
CA LEU A 245 7.56 0.43 0.92
C LEU A 245 6.97 1.74 1.45
N ALA A 246 5.99 1.68 2.35
CA ALA A 246 5.43 2.87 2.99
C ALA A 246 6.47 3.61 3.86
N SER A 247 7.30 2.87 4.62
CA SER A 247 8.42 3.45 5.38
C SER A 247 9.41 4.17 4.46
N ASN A 248 9.78 3.54 3.34
CA ASN A 248 10.63 4.17 2.33
C ASN A 248 10.00 5.45 1.76
N CYS A 249 8.69 5.45 1.47
CA CYS A 249 7.99 6.64 0.99
C CYS A 249 8.08 7.79 2.01
N LEU A 250 7.85 7.52 3.29
CA LEU A 250 7.99 8.54 4.36
C LEU A 250 9.42 9.08 4.44
N ALA A 251 10.42 8.19 4.40
CA ALA A 251 11.82 8.60 4.43
C ALA A 251 12.20 9.48 3.22
N LEU A 252 11.72 9.14 2.03
CA LEU A 252 11.95 9.93 0.81
C LEU A 252 11.22 11.28 0.86
N ALA A 253 10.03 11.36 1.46
CA ALA A 253 9.30 12.61 1.64
C ALA A 253 10.09 13.65 2.46
N GLU A 254 10.90 13.20 3.42
CA GLU A 254 11.76 14.08 4.22
C GLU A 254 12.96 14.65 3.45
N LEU A 255 13.29 14.09 2.28
CA LEU A 255 14.33 14.64 1.38
C LEU A 255 13.81 15.81 0.53
N ILE A 256 12.49 16.02 0.48
CA ILE A 256 11.85 17.01 -0.38
C ILE A 256 11.75 18.36 0.33
N LYS A 257 12.13 19.42 -0.38
CA LYS A 257 11.84 20.80 0.01
C LYS A 257 10.50 21.21 -0.58
N PHE A 258 9.57 21.60 0.28
CA PHE A 258 8.23 22.08 -0.05
C PHE A 258 8.18 23.60 -0.05
#